data_AF-A0A956RAV6-F1
#
_entry.id   AF-A0A956RAV6-F1
#
_cell.length_a   1.000
_cell.length_b   1.000
_cell.length_c   1.000
_cell.angle_alpha   90.00
_cell.angle_beta   90.00
_cell.angle_gamma   90.00
#
_symmetry.space_group_name_H-M   'P 1'
#
loop_
_entity.id
_entity.type
_entity.pdbx_description
1 polymer ?
#
loop_
_entity_poly.entity_id
_entity_poly.type
_entity_poly.pdbx_seq_one_letter_code
_entity_poly.pdbx_strand_id
1 'polypeptide(L)'
;MKDPRPQPIYRKDYRPPHYLVDTVELYVSLHEDHAEIRSTLEIRRNPATAAGPQPLVLHGENLELQSIALDDAPLPQGAWVSDAQTLTVHEVPQRFRLSTVVRIEPQNNTQLEGLYRSGETFCTQCEAEGFRRITYFIDRPDVMARYTTTIEADAARYPVLLSNGNREAEGALPGGRHFVRWRDPFPKPCYLFALVAADLHCHAGEHVTASGRRLRLEIWVEHHNADACEHALRSLQRAMAWDEEVFGLEYDLDVYMIVAVSHFNMAAMENKGLNVFNDKFVLARPQTATDDDYENIEG
;
A
#
# COMPACT_ATOMS: atom_id res chain seq x y z
N MET A 1 7.13 -31.04 1.45
CA MET A 1 5.90 -31.46 0.75
C MET A 1 5.89 -30.74 -0.59
N LYS A 2 5.42 -31.37 -1.67
CA LYS A 2 5.21 -30.63 -2.93
C LYS A 2 4.06 -29.65 -2.69
N ASP A 3 4.24 -28.38 -3.00
CA ASP A 3 3.12 -27.45 -3.02
C ASP A 3 2.00 -28.01 -3.90
N PRO A 4 0.75 -28.03 -3.41
CA PRO A 4 -0.38 -28.41 -4.25
C PRO A 4 -0.42 -27.47 -5.45
N ARG A 5 -0.61 -28.05 -6.65
CA ARG A 5 -0.71 -27.24 -7.87
C ARG A 5 -1.85 -26.23 -7.74
N PRO A 6 -1.65 -24.96 -8.13
CA PRO A 6 -2.70 -23.95 -8.08
C PRO A 6 -3.93 -24.45 -8.83
N GLN A 7 -5.09 -24.29 -8.22
CA GLN A 7 -6.37 -24.71 -8.78
C GLN A 7 -6.97 -23.57 -9.62
N PRO A 8 -7.58 -23.85 -10.78
CA PRO A 8 -8.26 -22.83 -11.56
C PRO A 8 -9.40 -22.17 -10.75
N ILE A 9 -9.43 -20.84 -10.74
CA ILE A 9 -10.54 -20.04 -10.20
C ILE A 9 -11.42 -19.60 -11.37
N TYR A 10 -12.72 -19.86 -11.31
CA TYR A 10 -13.63 -19.51 -12.40
C TYR A 10 -14.46 -18.27 -12.09
N ARG A 11 -14.55 -17.35 -13.06
CA ARG A 11 -15.39 -16.13 -12.96
C ARG A 11 -16.85 -16.42 -12.55
N LYS A 12 -17.44 -17.52 -13.02
CA LYS A 12 -18.84 -17.92 -12.72
C LYS A 12 -19.07 -18.30 -11.26
N ASP A 13 -18.00 -18.61 -10.53
CA ASP A 13 -18.05 -19.05 -9.13
C ASP A 13 -17.96 -17.86 -8.17
N TYR A 14 -17.91 -16.62 -8.68
CA TYR A 14 -17.96 -15.41 -7.86
C TYR A 14 -19.10 -15.47 -6.83
N ARG A 15 -18.75 -15.16 -5.59
CA ARG A 15 -19.68 -14.92 -4.49
C ARG A 15 -19.23 -13.66 -3.74
N PRO A 16 -20.18 -12.83 -3.26
CA PRO A 16 -19.83 -11.71 -2.39
C PRO A 16 -19.11 -12.23 -1.13
N PRO A 17 -18.16 -11.47 -0.57
CA PRO A 17 -17.43 -11.90 0.61
C PRO A 17 -18.38 -12.00 1.82
N HIS A 18 -18.16 -12.97 2.71
CA HIS A 18 -18.98 -13.13 3.93
C HIS A 18 -18.87 -11.94 4.89
N TYR A 19 -17.73 -11.26 4.85
CA TYR A 19 -17.40 -10.12 5.70
C TYR A 19 -16.87 -8.97 4.85
N LEU A 20 -17.10 -7.75 5.34
CA LEU A 20 -16.56 -6.52 4.79
C LEU A 20 -15.72 -5.84 5.87
N VAL A 21 -14.69 -5.11 5.43
CA VAL A 21 -13.82 -4.31 6.28
C VAL A 21 -14.17 -2.85 6.03
N ASP A 22 -14.59 -2.13 7.07
CA ASP A 22 -14.99 -0.73 6.93
C ASP A 22 -13.77 0.22 7.10
N THR A 23 -12.84 -0.13 8.00
CA THR A 23 -11.59 0.62 8.22
C THR A 23 -10.42 -0.30 8.52
N VAL A 24 -9.24 0.13 8.11
CA VAL A 24 -7.94 -0.49 8.39
C VAL A 24 -7.06 0.54 9.09
N GLU A 25 -6.57 0.20 10.26
CA GLU A 25 -5.53 0.95 10.97
C GLU A 25 -4.25 0.10 10.99
N LEU A 26 -3.21 0.59 10.32
CA LEU A 26 -1.91 -0.07 10.24
C LEU A 26 -0.87 0.73 11.03
N TYR A 27 -0.08 0.00 11.81
CA TYR A 27 1.18 0.48 12.36
C TYR A 27 2.31 -0.39 11.81
N VAL A 28 3.21 0.21 11.04
CA VAL A 28 4.32 -0.47 10.40
C VAL A 28 5.62 -0.01 11.06
N SER A 29 6.22 -0.89 11.84
CA SER A 29 7.53 -0.65 12.44
C SER A 29 8.63 -1.28 11.59
N LEU A 30 9.37 -0.44 10.87
CA LEU A 30 10.47 -0.89 10.01
C LEU A 30 11.78 -1.01 10.78
N HIS A 31 12.43 -2.16 10.60
CA HIS A 31 13.78 -2.45 11.07
C HIS A 31 14.59 -3.04 9.91
N GLU A 32 15.88 -3.25 10.13
CA GLU A 32 16.76 -3.80 9.09
C GLU A 32 16.53 -5.27 8.78
N ASP A 33 16.28 -6.04 9.83
CA ASP A 33 16.15 -7.49 9.80
C ASP A 33 14.69 -7.94 9.83
N HIS A 34 13.74 -7.02 9.96
CA HIS A 34 12.31 -7.32 9.96
C HIS A 34 11.43 -6.08 9.87
N ALA A 35 10.13 -6.30 9.70
CA ALA A 35 9.11 -5.34 10.05
C ALA A 35 8.09 -5.99 11.01
N GLU A 36 7.62 -5.23 12.00
CA GLU A 36 6.46 -5.58 12.81
C GLU A 36 5.25 -4.81 12.28
N ILE A 37 4.19 -5.53 11.95
CA ILE A 37 2.95 -4.98 11.41
C ILE A 37 1.83 -5.20 12.40
N ARG A 38 1.30 -4.10 12.96
CA ARG A 38 0.07 -4.13 13.76
C ARG A 38 -1.07 -3.70 12.88
N SER A 39 -2.03 -4.59 12.69
CA SER A 39 -3.24 -4.35 11.90
C SER A 39 -4.44 -4.37 12.83
N THR A 40 -5.31 -3.37 12.69
CA THR A 40 -6.61 -3.33 13.36
C THR A 40 -7.69 -3.08 12.33
N LEU A 41 -8.63 -4.01 12.27
CA LEU A 41 -9.69 -4.07 11.25
C LEU A 41 -11.05 -3.92 11.92
N GLU A 42 -11.85 -2.96 11.46
CA GLU A 42 -13.27 -2.89 11.79
C GLU A 42 -14.05 -3.72 10.78
N ILE A 43 -14.58 -4.86 11.22
CA ILE A 43 -15.17 -5.87 10.35
C ILE A 43 -16.66 -6.01 10.65
N ARG A 44 -17.45 -6.23 9.59
CA ARG A 44 -18.87 -6.57 9.71
C ARG A 44 -19.28 -7.65 8.74
N ARG A 45 -20.32 -8.40 9.09
CA ARG A 45 -20.95 -9.35 8.15
C ARG A 45 -21.49 -8.60 6.93
N ASN A 46 -21.29 -9.18 5.75
CA ASN A 46 -21.80 -8.62 4.52
C ASN A 46 -23.32 -8.87 4.38
N PRO A 47 -24.16 -7.82 4.33
CA PRO A 47 -25.61 -7.98 4.19
C PRO A 47 -26.03 -8.60 2.86
N ALA A 48 -25.16 -8.57 1.83
CA ALA A 48 -25.42 -9.24 0.55
C ALA A 48 -25.33 -10.77 0.63
N THR A 49 -24.88 -11.33 1.77
CA THR A 49 -24.76 -12.78 1.95
C THR A 49 -25.97 -13.33 2.70
N ALA A 50 -26.66 -14.29 2.09
CA ALA A 50 -27.79 -14.99 2.72
C ALA A 50 -27.35 -16.08 3.73
N ALA A 51 -26.03 -16.29 3.87
CA ALA A 51 -25.46 -17.27 4.79
C ALA A 51 -25.63 -16.80 6.24
N GLY A 52 -25.86 -17.75 7.14
CA GLY A 52 -25.80 -17.51 8.59
C GLY A 52 -24.38 -17.15 9.05
N PRO A 53 -24.10 -17.19 10.36
CA PRO A 53 -22.73 -17.06 10.87
C PRO A 53 -21.79 -18.03 10.13
N GLN A 54 -20.65 -17.52 9.65
CA GLN A 54 -19.59 -18.28 9.00
C GLN A 54 -18.26 -17.94 9.67
N PRO A 55 -17.25 -18.83 9.65
CA PRO A 55 -15.90 -18.47 10.05
C PRO A 55 -15.39 -17.26 9.24
N LEU A 56 -14.61 -16.39 9.89
CA LEU A 56 -13.85 -15.37 9.18
C LEU A 56 -12.59 -16.02 8.62
N VAL A 57 -12.39 -15.96 7.30
CA VAL A 57 -11.18 -16.43 6.64
C VAL A 57 -10.43 -15.24 6.08
N LEU A 58 -9.19 -15.06 6.52
CA LEU A 58 -8.26 -14.04 6.05
C LEU A 58 -7.13 -14.71 5.28
N HIS A 59 -6.72 -14.13 4.16
CA HIS A 59 -5.52 -14.54 3.45
C HIS A 59 -4.29 -13.99 4.17
N GLY A 60 -3.23 -14.79 4.24
CA GLY A 60 -1.94 -14.41 4.78
C GLY A 60 -0.86 -15.39 4.39
N GLU A 61 0.26 -14.89 3.87
CA GLU A 61 1.35 -15.71 3.35
C GLU A 61 2.70 -15.21 3.89
N ASN A 62 3.54 -16.14 4.36
CA ASN A 62 4.86 -15.84 4.95
C ASN A 62 4.80 -14.83 6.11
N LEU A 63 3.78 -14.96 6.96
CA LEU A 63 3.56 -14.12 8.14
C LEU A 63 3.89 -14.91 9.41
N GLU A 64 4.72 -14.36 10.29
CA GLU A 64 4.87 -14.87 11.66
C GLU A 64 3.83 -14.19 12.55
N LEU A 65 2.73 -14.89 12.87
CA LEU A 65 1.68 -14.37 13.76
C LEU A 65 2.17 -14.33 15.21
N GLN A 66 2.29 -13.12 15.77
CA GLN A 66 2.72 -12.90 17.15
C GLN A 66 1.55 -12.78 18.13
N SER A 67 0.47 -12.10 17.72
CA SER A 67 -0.74 -12.00 18.53
C SER A 67 -1.99 -11.76 17.69
N ILE A 68 -3.13 -12.16 18.26
CA ILE A 68 -4.46 -11.96 17.69
C ILE A 68 -5.45 -11.66 18.82
N ALA A 69 -6.28 -10.64 18.61
CA ALA A 69 -7.30 -10.21 19.55
C ALA A 69 -8.61 -9.88 18.81
N LEU A 70 -9.73 -10.17 19.47
CA LEU A 70 -11.07 -9.84 19.04
C LEU A 70 -11.69 -8.92 20.09
N ASP A 71 -12.11 -7.72 19.67
CA ASP A 71 -12.67 -6.69 20.56
C ASP A 71 -11.78 -6.43 21.79
N ASP A 72 -10.48 -6.19 21.57
CA ASP A 72 -9.40 -6.04 22.58
C ASP A 72 -9.09 -7.26 23.46
N ALA A 73 -9.86 -8.34 23.36
CA ALA A 73 -9.60 -9.55 24.12
C ALA A 73 -8.71 -10.51 23.31
N PRO A 74 -7.58 -11.01 23.87
CA PRO A 74 -6.79 -12.06 23.22
C PRO A 74 -7.67 -13.27 22.89
N LEU A 75 -7.60 -13.76 21.64
CA LEU A 75 -8.37 -14.94 21.27
C LEU A 75 -7.72 -16.21 21.87
N PRO A 76 -8.50 -17.06 22.56
CA PRO A 76 -7.97 -18.25 23.18
C PRO A 76 -7.49 -19.27 22.15
N GLN A 77 -6.54 -20.12 22.57
CA GLN A 77 -6.05 -21.22 21.76
C GLN A 77 -7.23 -22.13 21.35
N GLY A 78 -7.38 -22.37 20.05
CA GLY A 78 -8.48 -23.17 19.48
C GLY A 78 -9.69 -22.37 18.99
N ALA A 79 -9.76 -21.05 19.23
CA ALA A 79 -10.76 -20.18 18.59
C ALA A 79 -10.40 -19.81 17.13
N TRP A 80 -9.17 -20.10 16.74
CA TRP A 80 -8.63 -19.82 15.42
C TRP A 80 -7.62 -20.90 15.01
N VAL A 81 -7.40 -21.00 13.71
CA VAL A 81 -6.37 -21.84 13.09
C VAL A 81 -5.70 -21.05 11.97
N SER A 82 -4.39 -21.18 11.85
CA SER A 82 -3.63 -20.63 10.73
C SER A 82 -2.90 -21.74 9.99
N ASP A 83 -2.85 -21.64 8.66
CA ASP A 83 -1.99 -22.44 7.80
C ASP A 83 -1.06 -21.53 6.99
N ALA A 84 -0.45 -22.08 5.93
CA ALA A 84 0.51 -21.33 5.11
C ALA A 84 -0.12 -20.18 4.30
N GLN A 85 -1.44 -20.17 4.11
CA GLN A 85 -2.14 -19.23 3.22
C GLN A 85 -3.28 -18.49 3.91
N THR A 86 -3.77 -18.97 5.06
CA THR A 86 -4.94 -18.42 5.71
C THR A 86 -4.85 -18.38 7.22
N LEU A 87 -5.59 -17.42 7.80
CA LEU A 87 -5.97 -17.39 9.20
C LEU A 87 -7.49 -17.45 9.27
N THR A 88 -8.02 -18.47 9.93
CA THR A 88 -9.44 -18.69 10.12
C THR A 88 -9.83 -18.48 11.58
N VAL A 89 -10.78 -17.59 11.85
CA VAL A 89 -11.41 -17.40 13.17
C VAL A 89 -12.79 -18.06 13.14
N HIS A 90 -13.02 -19.05 14.00
CA HIS A 90 -14.17 -19.95 13.89
C HIS A 90 -15.51 -19.26 14.16
N GLU A 91 -15.55 -18.42 15.20
CA GLU A 91 -16.76 -17.70 15.61
C GLU A 91 -16.44 -16.22 15.75
N VAL A 92 -17.23 -15.40 15.06
CA VAL A 92 -17.12 -13.94 15.12
C VAL A 92 -18.50 -13.28 15.25
N PRO A 93 -18.62 -12.14 15.97
CA PRO A 93 -19.85 -11.36 16.04
C PRO A 93 -20.30 -10.80 14.67
N GLN A 94 -21.46 -10.15 14.64
CA GLN A 94 -21.94 -9.47 13.43
C GLN A 94 -21.07 -8.26 13.05
N ARG A 95 -20.54 -7.56 14.06
CA ARG A 95 -19.60 -6.44 13.95
C ARG A 95 -18.58 -6.59 15.06
N PHE A 96 -17.31 -6.42 14.74
CA PHE A 96 -16.22 -6.64 15.69
C PHE A 96 -14.95 -5.96 15.18
N ARG A 97 -14.04 -5.73 16.10
CA ARG A 97 -12.68 -5.34 15.78
C ARG A 97 -11.76 -6.54 15.87
N LEU A 98 -10.98 -6.78 14.83
CA LEU A 98 -9.91 -7.77 14.84
C LEU A 98 -8.56 -7.07 14.82
N SER A 99 -7.70 -7.39 15.78
CA SER A 99 -6.33 -6.89 15.83
C SER A 99 -5.35 -8.05 15.70
N THR A 100 -4.34 -7.89 14.84
CA THR A 100 -3.25 -8.86 14.66
C THR A 100 -1.91 -8.15 14.71
N VAL A 101 -0.91 -8.78 15.32
CA VAL A 101 0.49 -8.38 15.19
C VAL A 101 1.24 -9.49 14.47
N VAL A 102 1.90 -9.15 13.38
CA VAL A 102 2.72 -10.08 12.59
C VAL A 102 4.14 -9.54 12.43
N ARG A 103 5.10 -10.45 12.37
CA ARG A 103 6.48 -10.16 11.95
C ARG A 103 6.68 -10.68 10.53
N ILE A 104 7.33 -9.87 9.69
CA ILE A 104 7.73 -10.21 8.33
C ILE A 104 9.20 -9.80 8.09
N GLU A 105 9.82 -10.32 7.04
CA GLU A 105 11.22 -10.04 6.68
C GLU A 105 11.33 -9.44 5.26
N PRO A 106 11.03 -8.15 5.06
CA PRO A 106 10.99 -7.55 3.73
C PRO A 106 12.35 -7.55 3.02
N GLN A 107 13.45 -7.50 3.77
CA GLN A 107 14.80 -7.57 3.25
C GLN A 107 15.14 -8.93 2.61
N ASN A 108 14.40 -9.99 2.97
CA ASN A 108 14.55 -11.33 2.42
C ASN A 108 13.52 -11.64 1.33
N ASN A 109 12.63 -10.70 1.00
CA ASN A 109 11.56 -10.91 0.04
C ASN A 109 12.02 -10.68 -1.41
N THR A 110 12.52 -11.74 -2.05
CA THR A 110 13.00 -11.71 -3.45
C THR A 110 11.90 -11.79 -4.51
N GLN A 111 10.63 -11.95 -4.10
CA GLN A 111 9.50 -12.05 -5.03
C GLN A 111 9.00 -10.67 -5.50
N LEU A 112 9.39 -9.60 -4.79
CA LEU A 112 9.00 -8.21 -5.07
C LEU A 112 7.47 -8.01 -5.09
N GLU A 113 6.79 -8.68 -4.15
CA GLU A 113 5.34 -8.61 -3.91
C GLU A 113 5.09 -8.57 -2.39
N GLY A 114 4.13 -7.76 -1.96
CA GLY A 114 3.97 -7.35 -0.56
C GLY A 114 4.94 -6.23 -0.22
N LEU A 115 5.43 -6.20 1.02
CA LEU A 115 6.51 -5.30 1.44
C LEU A 115 7.86 -5.97 1.15
N TYR A 116 8.75 -5.26 0.47
CA TYR A 116 10.08 -5.75 0.12
C TYR A 116 11.10 -4.60 0.10
N ARG A 117 12.38 -4.96 -0.08
CA ARG A 117 13.48 -4.01 -0.19
C ARG A 117 14.05 -3.99 -1.61
N SER A 118 14.05 -2.82 -2.25
CA SER A 118 14.72 -2.53 -3.53
C SER A 118 15.94 -1.66 -3.25
N GLY A 119 17.13 -2.27 -3.21
CA GLY A 119 18.35 -1.57 -2.79
C GLY A 119 18.26 -1.11 -1.33
N GLU A 120 18.35 0.19 -1.08
CA GLU A 120 18.16 0.77 0.26
C GLU A 120 16.71 1.18 0.56
N THR A 121 15.80 1.03 -0.40
CA THR A 121 14.41 1.49 -0.30
C THR A 121 13.48 0.36 0.11
N PHE A 122 12.69 0.55 1.16
CA PHE A 122 11.50 -0.28 1.39
C PHE A 122 10.36 0.24 0.51
N CYS A 123 9.71 -0.66 -0.22
CA CYS A 123 8.55 -0.32 -1.04
C CYS A 123 7.58 -1.52 -1.11
N THR A 124 6.37 -1.26 -1.62
CA THR A 124 5.32 -2.27 -1.72
C THR A 124 4.84 -2.47 -3.15
N GLN A 125 4.49 -3.71 -3.49
CA GLN A 125 3.67 -4.05 -4.64
C GLN A 125 2.54 -4.96 -4.17
N CYS A 126 1.30 -4.47 -4.20
CA CYS A 126 0.15 -5.20 -3.66
C CYS A 126 -0.76 -5.79 -4.75
N GLU A 127 -0.71 -5.30 -5.99
CA GLU A 127 -1.45 -5.93 -7.08
C GLU A 127 -0.73 -7.19 -7.59
N ALA A 128 -1.42 -8.32 -7.77
CA ALA A 128 -2.87 -8.52 -7.54
C ALA A 128 -3.24 -8.92 -6.10
N GLU A 129 -2.37 -9.66 -5.44
CA GLU A 129 -2.66 -10.37 -4.19
C GLU A 129 -1.50 -10.24 -3.18
N GLY A 130 -0.74 -9.16 -3.26
CA GLY A 130 0.47 -8.96 -2.46
C GLY A 130 0.20 -8.46 -1.05
N PHE A 131 -0.97 -7.89 -0.77
CA PHE A 131 -1.26 -7.33 0.56
C PHE A 131 -1.33 -8.42 1.65
N ARG A 132 -1.73 -9.66 1.30
CA ARG A 132 -1.67 -10.83 2.21
C ARG A 132 -0.25 -11.19 2.67
N ARG A 133 0.79 -10.62 2.06
CA ARG A 133 2.19 -10.81 2.45
C ARG A 133 2.69 -9.71 3.39
N ILE A 134 1.81 -8.78 3.77
CA ILE A 134 2.06 -7.71 4.74
C ILE A 134 1.34 -8.02 6.06
N THR A 135 0.05 -8.38 5.98
CA THR A 135 -0.76 -8.76 7.15
C THR A 135 -1.93 -9.66 6.73
N TYR A 136 -2.63 -10.25 7.70
CA TYR A 136 -3.82 -11.04 7.42
C TYR A 136 -4.97 -10.13 6.98
N PHE A 137 -5.58 -10.40 5.82
CA PHE A 137 -6.65 -9.56 5.27
C PHE A 137 -7.63 -10.32 4.38
N ILE A 138 -8.83 -9.77 4.14
CA ILE A 138 -9.73 -10.28 3.10
C ILE A 138 -9.25 -9.73 1.74
N ASP A 139 -8.13 -10.27 1.27
CA ASP A 139 -7.36 -9.76 0.12
C ASP A 139 -8.06 -10.03 -1.22
N ARG A 140 -9.07 -9.22 -1.53
CA ARG A 140 -9.88 -9.24 -2.76
C ARG A 140 -10.44 -7.85 -3.06
N PRO A 141 -10.59 -7.49 -4.35
CA PRO A 141 -10.83 -6.09 -4.74
C PRO A 141 -12.25 -5.57 -4.44
N ASP A 142 -13.24 -6.43 -4.19
CA ASP A 142 -14.59 -6.02 -3.78
C ASP A 142 -14.74 -5.84 -2.26
N VAL A 143 -13.63 -5.90 -1.50
CA VAL A 143 -13.54 -5.45 -0.11
C VAL A 143 -12.78 -4.12 -0.09
N MET A 144 -13.52 -3.02 -0.02
CA MET A 144 -12.96 -1.67 0.05
C MET A 144 -13.05 -1.11 1.46
N ALA A 145 -11.93 -0.59 1.96
CA ALA A 145 -11.82 -0.03 3.30
C ALA A 145 -11.11 1.33 3.28
N ARG A 146 -11.36 2.17 4.29
CA ARG A 146 -10.57 3.39 4.52
C ARG A 146 -9.32 3.03 5.31
N TYR A 147 -8.18 3.61 4.94
CA TYR A 147 -6.89 3.27 5.54
C TYR A 147 -6.33 4.44 6.32
N THR A 148 -5.85 4.13 7.51
CA THR A 148 -4.88 4.98 8.21
C THR A 148 -3.62 4.17 8.47
N THR A 149 -2.48 4.73 8.10
CA THR A 149 -1.18 4.05 8.13
C THR A 149 -0.20 4.90 8.90
N THR A 150 0.30 4.38 10.00
CA THR A 150 1.44 4.95 10.71
C THR A 150 2.68 4.14 10.38
N ILE A 151 3.72 4.81 9.91
CA ILE A 151 5.01 4.19 9.60
C ILE A 151 6.01 4.75 10.59
N GLU A 152 6.82 3.89 11.20
CA GLU A 152 8.01 4.31 11.93
C GLU A 152 9.26 3.61 11.41
N ALA A 153 10.38 4.31 11.44
CA ALA A 153 11.68 3.82 11.01
C ALA A 153 12.81 4.60 11.66
N ASP A 154 14.06 4.17 11.42
CA ASP A 154 15.26 4.95 11.76
C ASP A 154 15.30 6.25 10.95
N ALA A 155 15.40 7.40 11.63
CA ALA A 155 15.27 8.71 10.98
C ALA A 155 16.50 9.09 10.14
N ALA A 156 17.68 8.52 10.42
CA ALA A 156 18.90 8.82 9.67
C ALA A 156 18.94 8.02 8.36
N ARG A 157 18.39 6.81 8.35
CA ARG A 157 18.38 5.92 7.18
C ARG A 157 17.14 6.07 6.32
N TYR A 158 16.01 6.37 6.94
CA TYR A 158 14.70 6.44 6.29
C TYR A 158 14.02 7.78 6.58
N PRO A 159 14.65 8.93 6.24
CA PRO A 159 14.08 10.24 6.54
C PRO A 159 12.75 10.52 5.83
N VAL A 160 12.41 9.76 4.78
CA VAL A 160 11.16 9.88 4.04
C VAL A 160 10.28 8.64 4.28
N LEU A 161 9.09 8.84 4.85
CA LEU A 161 8.07 7.80 5.09
C LEU A 161 6.74 8.17 4.42
N LEU A 162 6.33 7.39 3.41
CA LEU A 162 5.18 7.69 2.56
C LEU A 162 4.15 6.55 2.59
N SER A 163 2.87 6.90 2.59
CA SER A 163 1.75 5.99 2.31
C SER A 163 0.62 6.75 1.59
N ASN A 164 -0.49 6.08 1.28
CA ASN A 164 -1.62 6.68 0.58
C ASN A 164 -2.27 7.84 1.37
N GLY A 165 -2.86 8.79 0.64
CA GLY A 165 -3.66 9.85 1.22
C GLY A 165 -2.85 11.06 1.70
N ASN A 166 -3.27 11.65 2.81
CA ASN A 166 -2.69 12.89 3.34
C ASN A 166 -1.91 12.63 4.64
N ARG A 167 -0.81 13.37 4.84
CA ARG A 167 -0.06 13.39 6.12
C ARG A 167 -0.94 14.00 7.21
N GLU A 168 -1.23 13.24 8.26
CA GLU A 168 -2.00 13.70 9.43
C GLU A 168 -1.11 14.09 10.62
N ALA A 169 -0.01 13.38 10.82
CA ALA A 169 0.93 13.64 11.91
C ALA A 169 2.32 13.12 11.57
N GLU A 170 3.34 13.72 12.17
CA GLU A 170 4.72 13.24 12.14
C GLU A 170 5.41 13.61 13.46
N GLY A 171 6.46 12.89 13.81
CA GLY A 171 7.19 13.19 15.04
C GLY A 171 8.41 12.32 15.28
N ALA A 172 9.29 12.78 16.16
CA ALA A 172 10.43 12.01 16.63
C ALA A 172 10.00 10.96 17.66
N LEU A 173 10.69 9.83 17.68
CA LEU A 173 10.55 8.75 18.65
C LEU A 173 11.88 8.52 19.37
N PRO A 174 11.88 7.86 20.55
CA PRO A 174 13.10 7.46 21.22
C PRO A 174 14.01 6.60 20.33
N GLY A 175 15.31 6.62 20.61
CA GLY A 175 16.28 5.77 19.91
C GLY A 175 16.60 6.19 18.47
N GLY A 176 16.40 7.46 18.12
CA GLY A 176 16.73 7.99 16.79
C GLY A 176 15.71 7.62 15.70
N ARG A 177 14.54 7.10 16.09
CA ARG A 177 13.44 6.78 15.19
C ARG A 177 12.52 7.99 15.00
N HIS A 178 11.66 7.93 14.01
CA HIS A 178 10.58 8.88 13.80
C HIS A 178 9.35 8.17 13.22
N PHE A 179 8.22 8.86 13.14
CA PHE A 179 7.02 8.34 12.49
C PHE A 179 6.36 9.38 11.59
N VAL A 180 5.60 8.88 10.62
CA VAL A 180 4.62 9.65 9.84
C VAL A 180 3.31 8.85 9.79
N ARG A 181 2.20 9.53 10.08
CA ARG A 181 0.83 9.01 9.99
C ARG A 181 0.16 9.59 8.76
N TRP A 182 -0.44 8.70 7.98
CA TRP A 182 -1.14 8.98 6.73
C TRP A 182 -2.59 8.52 6.82
N ARG A 183 -3.51 9.29 6.24
CA ARG A 183 -4.92 8.91 6.11
C ARG A 183 -5.43 9.10 4.70
N ASP A 184 -6.02 8.04 4.17
CA ASP A 184 -6.78 8.07 2.93
C ASP A 184 -8.28 8.03 3.25
N PRO A 185 -9.02 9.12 2.97
CA PRO A 185 -10.45 9.17 3.27
C PRO A 185 -11.29 8.30 2.31
N PHE A 186 -10.76 7.89 1.17
CA PHE A 186 -11.48 7.12 0.18
C PHE A 186 -11.38 5.62 0.45
N PRO A 187 -12.51 4.89 0.49
CA PRO A 187 -12.49 3.44 0.54
C PRO A 187 -11.78 2.90 -0.71
N LYS A 188 -10.77 2.06 -0.50
CA LYS A 188 -10.03 1.39 -1.58
C LYS A 188 -9.82 -0.09 -1.27
N PRO A 189 -9.69 -0.94 -2.30
CA PRO A 189 -9.19 -2.29 -2.12
C PRO A 189 -7.71 -2.29 -1.70
N CYS A 190 -7.30 -3.34 -1.03
CA CYS A 190 -5.95 -3.52 -0.50
C CYS A 190 -4.85 -3.57 -1.56
N TYR A 191 -5.16 -3.93 -2.81
CA TYR A 191 -4.16 -3.91 -3.89
C TYR A 191 -3.66 -2.49 -4.22
N LEU A 192 -4.44 -1.45 -3.89
CA LEU A 192 -4.06 -0.04 -4.04
C LEU A 192 -3.32 0.52 -2.82
N PHE A 193 -3.01 -0.31 -1.81
CA PHE A 193 -2.16 0.10 -0.71
C PHE A 193 -0.73 0.33 -1.19
N ALA A 194 -0.09 1.39 -0.68
CA ALA A 194 1.33 1.64 -0.87
C ALA A 194 2.02 2.11 0.41
N LEU A 195 3.28 1.71 0.55
CA LEU A 195 4.21 2.20 1.54
C LEU A 195 5.59 2.33 0.91
N VAL A 196 6.27 3.46 1.16
CA VAL A 196 7.67 3.68 0.81
C VAL A 196 8.42 4.25 2.02
N ALA A 197 9.63 3.74 2.28
CA ALA A 197 10.56 4.30 3.27
C ALA A 197 12.00 4.28 2.74
N ALA A 198 12.63 5.45 2.66
CA ALA A 198 13.96 5.63 2.06
C ALA A 198 14.57 7.01 2.37
N ASP A 199 15.83 7.21 1.97
CA ASP A 199 16.45 8.53 1.81
C ASP A 199 16.34 8.97 0.34
N LEU A 200 15.41 9.89 0.06
CA LEU A 200 15.05 10.31 -1.29
C LEU A 200 15.06 11.83 -1.42
N HIS A 201 15.40 12.31 -2.61
CA HIS A 201 15.19 13.68 -3.02
C HIS A 201 13.75 13.89 -3.49
N CYS A 202 13.15 15.02 -3.10
CA CYS A 202 11.83 15.43 -3.58
C CYS A 202 11.96 16.52 -4.65
N HIS A 203 11.59 16.20 -5.89
CA HIS A 203 11.31 17.18 -6.93
C HIS A 203 9.85 17.62 -6.82
N ALA A 204 9.63 18.76 -6.19
CA ALA A 204 8.30 19.27 -5.87
C ALA A 204 7.72 20.16 -6.97
N GLY A 205 6.41 20.13 -7.13
CA GLY A 205 5.64 21.05 -7.96
C GLY A 205 4.23 21.26 -7.41
N GLU A 206 3.40 21.96 -8.18
CA GLU A 206 2.01 22.19 -7.85
C GLU A 206 1.11 22.08 -9.09
N HIS A 207 -0.17 21.78 -8.86
CA HIS A 207 -1.24 21.89 -9.85
C HIS A 207 -2.42 22.63 -9.21
N VAL A 208 -3.12 23.47 -9.98
CA VAL A 208 -4.34 24.13 -9.53
C VAL A 208 -5.48 23.56 -10.34
N THR A 209 -6.41 22.90 -9.66
CA THR A 209 -7.56 22.28 -10.33
C THR A 209 -8.54 23.32 -10.88
N ALA A 210 -9.42 22.92 -11.79
CA ALA A 210 -10.46 23.80 -12.34
C ALA A 210 -11.33 24.51 -11.28
N SER A 211 -11.58 23.89 -10.12
CA SER A 211 -12.29 24.49 -8.98
C SER A 211 -11.44 25.43 -8.12
N GLY A 212 -10.14 25.54 -8.39
CA GLY A 212 -9.18 26.40 -7.70
C GLY A 212 -8.47 25.74 -6.52
N ARG A 213 -8.58 24.42 -6.33
CA ARG A 213 -7.85 23.72 -5.26
C ARG A 213 -6.37 23.60 -5.65
N ARG A 214 -5.48 23.95 -4.73
CA ARG A 214 -4.03 23.77 -4.89
C ARG A 214 -3.63 22.38 -4.43
N LEU A 215 -3.06 21.61 -5.35
CA LEU A 215 -2.55 20.26 -5.15
C LEU A 215 -1.02 20.29 -5.13
N ARG A 216 -0.41 19.62 -4.15
CA ARG A 216 1.05 19.41 -4.14
C ARG A 216 1.39 18.21 -5.00
N LEU A 217 2.42 18.34 -5.84
CA LEU A 217 2.99 17.25 -6.62
C LEU A 217 4.38 16.96 -6.06
N GLU A 218 4.67 15.70 -5.77
CA GLU A 218 5.95 15.28 -5.20
C GLU A 218 6.50 14.09 -5.99
N ILE A 219 7.61 14.28 -6.70
CA ILE A 219 8.34 13.18 -7.36
C ILE A 219 9.56 12.84 -6.51
N TRP A 220 9.59 11.62 -5.99
CA TRP A 220 10.62 11.12 -5.09
C TRP A 220 11.58 10.19 -5.83
N VAL A 221 12.86 10.53 -5.79
CA VAL A 221 13.93 9.81 -6.50
C VAL A 221 15.18 9.70 -5.65
N GLU A 222 16.09 8.80 -6.00
CA GLU A 222 17.43 8.81 -5.42
C GLU A 222 18.15 10.13 -5.72
N HIS A 223 18.94 10.63 -4.77
CA HIS A 223 19.55 11.97 -4.85
C HIS A 223 20.33 12.27 -6.13
N HIS A 224 20.99 11.25 -6.70
CA HIS A 224 21.75 11.41 -7.94
C HIS A 224 20.88 11.58 -9.19
N ASN A 225 19.55 11.41 -9.08
CA ASN A 225 18.56 11.54 -10.15
C ASN A 225 17.69 12.79 -10.06
N ALA A 226 17.99 13.70 -9.13
CA ALA A 226 17.23 14.94 -8.93
C ALA A 226 17.04 15.77 -10.21
N ASP A 227 18.04 15.79 -11.10
CA ASP A 227 18.05 16.56 -12.34
C ASP A 227 17.23 15.94 -13.49
N ALA A 228 16.68 14.73 -13.31
CA ALA A 228 15.98 13.98 -14.36
C ALA A 228 14.45 13.95 -14.21
N CYS A 229 13.89 14.65 -13.22
CA CYS A 229 12.46 14.54 -12.85
C CYS A 229 11.55 15.56 -13.55
N GLU A 230 12.13 16.60 -14.14
CA GLU A 230 11.39 17.77 -14.60
C GLU A 230 10.40 17.45 -15.73
N HIS A 231 10.73 16.50 -16.62
CA HIS A 231 9.79 16.07 -17.66
C HIS A 231 8.58 15.35 -17.06
N ALA A 232 8.79 14.40 -16.14
CA ALA A 232 7.72 13.68 -15.45
C ALA A 232 6.79 14.63 -14.69
N LEU A 233 7.32 15.67 -14.03
CA LEU A 233 6.49 16.66 -13.34
C LEU A 233 5.56 17.39 -14.31
N ARG A 234 6.09 17.85 -15.45
CA ARG A 234 5.26 18.52 -16.45
C ARG A 234 4.27 17.57 -17.11
N SER A 235 4.63 16.31 -17.32
CA SER A 235 3.73 15.29 -17.86
C SER A 235 2.56 15.02 -16.92
N LEU A 236 2.82 14.92 -15.61
CA LEU A 236 1.77 14.79 -14.60
C LEU A 236 0.81 15.99 -14.61
N GLN A 237 1.33 17.22 -14.69
CA GLN A 237 0.52 18.44 -14.80
C GLN A 237 -0.34 18.44 -16.09
N ARG A 238 0.24 18.01 -17.22
CA ARG A 238 -0.51 17.88 -18.49
C ARG A 238 -1.61 16.82 -18.39
N ALA A 239 -1.33 15.66 -17.79
CA ALA A 239 -2.31 14.60 -17.59
C ALA A 239 -3.49 15.09 -16.74
N MET A 240 -3.22 15.79 -15.64
CA MET A 240 -4.26 16.38 -14.79
C MET A 240 -5.11 17.42 -15.53
N ALA A 241 -4.46 18.37 -16.22
CA ALA A 241 -5.16 19.39 -16.97
C ALA A 241 -6.02 18.80 -18.10
N TRP A 242 -5.52 17.77 -18.77
CA TRP A 242 -6.25 17.08 -19.84
C TRP A 242 -7.48 16.33 -19.30
N ASP A 243 -7.38 15.65 -18.17
CA ASP A 243 -8.52 14.94 -17.57
C ASP A 243 -9.61 15.92 -17.09
N GLU A 244 -9.20 17.08 -16.59
CA GLU A 244 -10.11 18.20 -16.27
C GLU A 244 -10.80 18.77 -17.51
N GLU A 245 -10.06 19.02 -18.60
CA GLU A 245 -10.59 19.60 -19.83
C GLU A 245 -11.51 18.64 -20.59
N VAL A 246 -11.10 17.38 -20.71
CA VAL A 246 -11.74 16.39 -21.58
C VAL A 246 -12.82 15.60 -20.86
N PHE A 247 -12.59 15.21 -19.60
CA PHE A 247 -13.51 14.36 -18.84
C PHE A 247 -14.19 15.10 -17.68
N GLY A 248 -13.75 16.30 -17.33
CA GLY A 248 -14.27 17.04 -16.18
C GLY A 248 -13.91 16.39 -14.85
N LEU A 249 -12.77 15.71 -14.78
CA LEU A 249 -12.31 14.98 -13.60
C LEU A 249 -11.18 15.75 -12.91
N GLU A 250 -11.47 16.30 -11.74
CA GLU A 250 -10.44 16.85 -10.86
C GLU A 250 -9.87 15.75 -9.97
N TYR A 251 -8.58 15.86 -9.64
CA TYR A 251 -7.97 15.03 -8.61
C TYR A 251 -8.71 15.18 -7.27
N ASP A 252 -8.55 14.26 -6.31
CA ASP A 252 -9.40 14.20 -5.11
C ASP A 252 -8.66 14.25 -3.76
N LEU A 253 -7.32 14.25 -3.75
CA LEU A 253 -6.48 14.40 -2.54
C LEU A 253 -5.70 15.74 -2.53
N ASP A 254 -4.95 16.02 -1.45
CA ASP A 254 -4.17 17.26 -1.29
C ASP A 254 -2.70 17.11 -1.73
N VAL A 255 -2.27 15.88 -2.01
CA VAL A 255 -0.94 15.56 -2.54
C VAL A 255 -1.02 14.40 -3.54
N TYR A 256 -0.25 14.50 -4.62
CA TYR A 256 0.02 13.42 -5.56
C TYR A 256 1.50 13.08 -5.50
N MET A 257 1.83 11.86 -5.08
CA MET A 257 3.21 11.40 -4.95
C MET A 257 3.53 10.35 -6.02
N ILE A 258 4.70 10.47 -6.62
CA ILE A 258 5.33 9.45 -7.46
C ILE A 258 6.65 9.07 -6.81
N VAL A 259 6.94 7.78 -6.70
CA VAL A 259 8.25 7.27 -6.27
C VAL A 259 8.86 6.48 -7.41
N ALA A 260 10.03 6.88 -7.88
CA ALA A 260 10.80 6.11 -8.85
C ALA A 260 11.71 5.11 -8.12
N VAL A 261 11.59 3.82 -8.42
CA VAL A 261 12.44 2.76 -7.88
C VAL A 261 13.08 1.95 -9.00
N SER A 262 14.33 1.53 -8.81
CA SER A 262 15.12 0.83 -9.84
C SER A 262 14.73 -0.65 -9.99
N HIS A 263 14.26 -1.33 -8.91
CA HIS A 263 13.77 -2.71 -8.97
C HIS A 263 12.26 -2.77 -8.77
N PHE A 264 11.53 -2.69 -9.88
CA PHE A 264 10.08 -2.84 -9.93
C PHE A 264 9.70 -3.88 -10.98
N ASN A 265 8.94 -4.91 -10.59
CA ASN A 265 8.50 -5.98 -11.50
C ASN A 265 7.53 -5.47 -12.58
N MET A 266 6.76 -4.44 -12.25
CA MET A 266 5.82 -3.78 -13.16
C MET A 266 6.44 -2.49 -13.71
N ALA A 267 5.77 -1.87 -14.69
CA ALA A 267 6.20 -0.57 -15.21
C ALA A 267 5.87 0.56 -14.22
N ALA A 268 4.63 0.60 -13.77
CA ALA A 268 4.11 1.56 -12.81
C ALA A 268 2.91 0.92 -12.09
N MET A 269 2.55 1.47 -10.94
CA MET A 269 1.39 1.03 -10.15
C MET A 269 0.60 2.25 -9.66
N GLU A 270 -0.72 2.20 -9.83
CA GLU A 270 -1.65 3.30 -9.61
C GLU A 270 -2.11 3.47 -8.15
N ASN A 271 -1.27 3.08 -7.18
CA ASN A 271 -1.65 3.14 -5.76
C ASN A 271 -2.14 4.55 -5.39
N LYS A 272 -3.28 4.64 -4.71
CA LYS A 272 -4.04 5.89 -4.54
C LYS A 272 -3.18 6.98 -3.87
N GLY A 273 -2.81 8.00 -4.64
CA GLY A 273 -2.00 9.14 -4.18
C GLY A 273 -0.52 8.88 -3.91
N LEU A 274 -0.03 7.66 -4.14
CA LEU A 274 1.37 7.28 -4.00
C LEU A 274 1.73 6.26 -5.08
N ASN A 275 1.88 6.70 -6.32
CA ASN A 275 2.25 5.76 -7.37
C ASN A 275 3.72 5.35 -7.23
N VAL A 276 3.99 4.07 -7.50
CA VAL A 276 5.35 3.53 -7.56
C VAL A 276 5.65 3.19 -9.01
N PHE A 277 6.75 3.74 -9.53
CA PHE A 277 7.17 3.59 -10.91
C PHE A 277 8.54 2.93 -10.99
N ASN A 278 8.75 2.13 -12.03
CA ASN A 278 10.09 1.83 -12.49
C ASN A 278 10.73 3.13 -12.98
N ASP A 279 11.98 3.37 -12.58
CA ASP A 279 12.71 4.61 -12.87
C ASP A 279 12.79 4.94 -14.38
N LYS A 280 12.78 3.93 -15.25
CA LYS A 280 12.72 4.08 -16.71
C LYS A 280 11.55 4.94 -17.19
N PHE A 281 10.42 4.93 -16.48
CA PHE A 281 9.21 5.66 -16.85
C PHE A 281 9.06 6.98 -16.09
N VAL A 282 10.13 7.47 -15.45
CA VAL A 282 10.14 8.77 -14.74
C VAL A 282 11.34 9.61 -15.13
N LEU A 283 12.52 9.02 -15.24
CA LEU A 283 13.78 9.74 -15.36
C LEU A 283 14.14 10.02 -16.81
N ALA A 284 14.29 11.30 -17.18
CA ALA A 284 14.79 11.70 -18.50
C ALA A 284 15.82 12.83 -18.41
N ARG A 285 16.94 12.66 -19.12
CA ARG A 285 17.93 13.72 -19.37
C ARG A 285 18.18 13.85 -20.86
N PRO A 286 18.35 15.06 -21.43
CA PRO A 286 18.62 15.23 -22.85
C PRO A 286 19.85 14.47 -23.37
N GLN A 287 20.82 14.20 -22.50
CA GLN A 287 22.05 13.49 -22.85
C GLN A 287 21.90 11.97 -22.88
N THR A 288 20.85 11.41 -22.25
CA THR A 288 20.71 9.95 -22.03
C THR A 288 19.37 9.37 -22.47
N ALA A 289 18.32 10.20 -22.57
CA ALA A 289 16.97 9.79 -22.95
C ALA A 289 16.71 10.13 -24.42
N THR A 290 16.12 9.19 -25.14
CA THR A 290 15.65 9.34 -26.53
C THR A 290 14.27 9.98 -26.58
N ASP A 291 13.83 10.42 -27.76
CA ASP A 291 12.48 10.95 -27.95
C ASP A 291 11.40 9.93 -27.51
N ASP A 292 11.60 8.64 -27.84
CA ASP A 292 10.72 7.55 -27.40
C ASP A 292 10.64 7.46 -25.86
N ASP A 293 11.74 7.72 -25.14
CA ASP A 293 11.73 7.71 -23.66
C ASP A 293 10.91 8.88 -23.12
N TYR A 294 11.02 10.07 -23.72
CA TYR A 294 10.19 11.23 -23.35
C TYR A 294 8.70 10.98 -23.62
N GLU A 295 8.36 10.35 -24.75
CA GLU A 295 6.98 9.97 -25.09
C GLU A 295 6.44 8.93 -24.10
N ASN A 296 7.22 7.88 -23.77
CA ASN A 296 6.81 6.86 -22.81
C ASN A 296 6.58 7.41 -21.39
N ILE A 297 7.28 8.48 -20.98
CA ILE A 297 7.05 9.16 -19.70
C ILE A 297 5.79 10.04 -19.75
N GLU A 298 5.46 10.59 -20.92
CA GLU A 298 4.30 11.46 -21.10
C GLU A 298 2.99 10.69 -21.19
N GLY A 299 2.99 9.55 -21.87
CA GLY A 299 1.81 8.71 -22.12
C GLY A 299 1.26 8.83 -23.53
#